data_AF-A0A1B1UIF8-F1
#
_entry.id   AF-A0A1B1UIF8-F1
#
_cell.length_a   1.000
_cell.length_b   1.000
_cell.length_c   1.000
_cell.angle_alpha   90.00
_cell.angle_beta   90.00
_cell.angle_gamma   90.00
#
_symmetry.space_group_name_H-M   'P 1'
#
loop_
_entity.id
_entity.type
_entity.pdbx_description
1 polymer ?
#
loop_
_entity_poly.entity_id
_entity_poly.type
_entity_poly.pdbx_seq_one_letter_code
_entity_poly.pdbx_strand_id
1 'polypeptide(L)' 'MRYGMIKLDQRTVANMDAVLEEVCGGLPHGGDHETRKHIASQVIKAARRGNDTLEGLKSVAQRALQELSSCQSA' A
#
# COMPACT_ATOMS: atom_id res chain seq x y z
N MET A 1 -9.24 -4.62 5.79
CA MET A 1 -8.67 -5.97 5.54
C MET A 1 -7.70 -6.24 6.68
N ARG A 2 -7.87 -7.32 7.45
CA ARG A 2 -6.97 -7.60 8.59
C ARG A 2 -5.83 -8.49 8.09
N TYR A 3 -4.62 -7.95 7.96
CA TYR A 3 -3.42 -8.64 7.43
C TYR A 3 -2.87 -9.78 8.33
N GLY A 4 -3.70 -10.36 9.21
CA GLY A 4 -3.33 -11.40 10.17
C GLY A 4 -2.92 -12.75 9.57
N MET A 5 -2.84 -12.86 8.24
CA MET A 5 -2.39 -14.06 7.53
C MET A 5 -0.90 -14.01 7.15
N ILE A 6 -0.20 -12.89 7.43
CA ILE A 6 1.22 -12.72 7.10
C ILE A 6 2.00 -12.57 8.40
N LYS A 7 3.05 -13.38 8.57
CA LYS A 7 3.94 -13.39 9.74
C LYS A 7 4.87 -12.15 9.70
N LEU A 8 4.29 -10.97 9.74
CA LEU A 8 4.97 -9.67 9.82
C LEU A 8 4.90 -9.17 11.26
N ASP A 9 5.90 -8.39 11.68
CA ASP A 9 5.88 -7.76 13.00
C ASP A 9 4.67 -6.83 13.13
N GLN A 10 4.13 -6.69 14.35
CA GLN A 10 2.97 -5.83 14.59
C GLN A 10 3.25 -4.37 14.17
N ARG A 11 4.49 -3.90 14.32
CA ARG A 11 4.91 -2.58 13.84
C ARG A 11 4.84 -2.48 12.32
N THR A 12 5.28 -3.51 11.61
CA THR A 12 5.18 -3.56 10.14
C THR A 12 3.72 -3.50 9.71
N VAL A 13 2.83 -4.27 10.35
CA VAL A 13 1.39 -4.25 10.05
C VAL A 13 0.78 -2.88 10.30
N ALA A 14 1.12 -2.23 11.42
CA ALA A 14 0.66 -0.87 11.73
C ALA A 14 1.17 0.16 10.70
N ASN A 15 2.43 0.05 10.27
CA ASN A 15 2.98 0.92 9.24
C ASN A 15 2.24 0.73 7.90
N MET A 16 1.94 -0.51 7.51
CA MET A 16 1.21 -0.81 6.28
C MET A 16 -0.20 -0.22 6.30
N ASP A 17 -0.90 -0.32 7.44
CA ASP A 17 -2.23 0.25 7.61
C ASP A 17 -2.19 1.79 7.49
N ALA A 18 -1.26 2.43 8.21
CA ALA A 18 -1.07 3.89 8.15
C ALA A 18 -0.75 4.39 6.73
N VAL A 19 0.12 3.67 5.99
CA VAL A 19 0.44 4.01 4.59
C VAL A 19 -0.78 3.85 3.68
N LEU A 20 -1.57 2.78 3.87
CA LEU A 20 -2.77 2.55 3.06
C LEU A 20 -3.83 3.61 3.33
N GLU A 21 -4.05 3.99 4.59
CA GLU A 21 -4.98 5.08 4.93
C GLU A 21 -4.53 6.41 4.33
N GLU A 22 -3.23 6.74 4.40
CA GLU A 22 -2.70 7.98 3.84
C GLU A 22 -2.84 8.04 2.31
N VAL A 23 -2.36 7.00 1.61
CA VAL A 23 -2.34 6.98 0.14
C VAL A 23 -3.74 6.79 -0.44
N CYS A 24 -4.55 5.90 0.15
CA CYS A 24 -5.91 5.67 -0.34
C CYS A 24 -6.86 6.79 0.10
N GLY A 25 -6.65 7.38 1.28
CA GLY A 25 -7.46 8.51 1.77
C GLY A 25 -7.32 9.78 0.92
N GLY A 26 -6.17 9.95 0.24
CA GLY A 26 -5.96 11.03 -0.74
C GLY A 26 -6.70 10.84 -2.07
N LEU A 27 -7.30 9.67 -2.32
CA LEU A 27 -8.02 9.39 -3.56
C LEU A 27 -9.49 9.80 -3.46
N PRO A 28 -10.12 10.26 -4.57
CA PRO A 28 -11.55 10.50 -4.59
C PRO A 28 -12.29 9.22 -4.20
N HIS A 29 -13.16 9.31 -3.19
CA HIS A 29 -13.89 8.18 -2.58
C HIS A 29 -13.03 7.07 -1.95
N GLY A 30 -11.77 7.37 -1.60
CA GLY A 30 -10.86 6.36 -1.06
C GLY A 30 -10.27 5.43 -2.12
N GLY A 31 -10.48 5.73 -3.41
CA GLY A 31 -10.05 4.92 -4.54
C GLY A 31 -10.92 3.69 -4.79
N ASP A 32 -10.84 3.20 -6.02
CA ASP A 32 -11.57 1.99 -6.43
C ASP A 32 -11.05 0.76 -5.66
N HIS A 33 -11.89 -0.28 -5.57
CA HIS A 33 -11.52 -1.48 -4.81
C HIS A 33 -10.26 -2.13 -5.39
N GLU A 34 -10.13 -2.09 -6.72
CA GLU A 34 -8.98 -2.60 -7.46
C GLU A 34 -7.71 -1.80 -7.17
N THR A 35 -7.79 -0.46 -7.13
CA THR A 35 -6.67 0.42 -6.79
C THR A 35 -6.15 0.13 -5.39
N ARG A 36 -7.04 0.05 -4.40
CA ARG A 36 -6.68 -0.26 -3.01
C ARG A 36 -6.03 -1.64 -2.89
N LYS A 37 -6.58 -2.63 -3.57
CA LYS A 37 -6.05 -4.00 -3.59
C LYS A 37 -4.67 -4.07 -4.24
N HIS A 38 -4.45 -3.32 -5.32
CA HIS A 38 -3.15 -3.26 -6.00
C HIS A 38 -2.08 -2.65 -5.09
N ILE A 39 -2.35 -1.49 -4.50
CA ILE A 39 -1.44 -0.80 -3.57
C ILE A 39 -1.12 -1.72 -2.39
N ALA A 40 -2.14 -2.28 -1.73
CA ALA A 40 -1.97 -3.24 -0.64
C ALA A 40 -1.07 -4.43 -1.01
N SER A 41 -1.26 -5.01 -2.19
CA SER A 41 -0.47 -6.14 -2.67
C SER A 41 1.01 -5.78 -2.84
N GLN A 42 1.31 -4.59 -3.36
CA GLN A 42 2.70 -4.12 -3.53
C GLN A 42 3.36 -3.85 -2.17
N VAL A 43 2.64 -3.19 -1.26
CA VAL A 43 3.11 -2.93 0.11
C VAL A 43 3.40 -4.23 0.85
N ILE A 44 2.52 -5.24 0.75
CA ILE A 44 2.75 -6.59 1.30
C ILE A 44 4.02 -7.22 0.71
N LYS A 45 4.20 -7.17 -0.61
CA LYS A 45 5.37 -7.75 -1.27
C LYS A 45 6.66 -7.09 -0.80
N ALA A 46 6.66 -5.77 -0.59
CA ALA A 46 7.79 -5.04 -0.05
C ALA A 46 8.10 -5.48 1.39
N ALA A 47 7.10 -5.52 2.25
CA ALA A 47 7.24 -6.00 3.63
C ALA A 47 7.82 -7.43 3.68
N ARG A 48 7.33 -8.33 2.82
CA ARG A 48 7.84 -9.72 2.73
C ARG A 48 9.29 -9.82 2.23
N ARG A 49 9.77 -8.82 1.49
CA ARG A 49 11.17 -8.75 1.03
C ARG A 49 12.12 -8.16 2.08
N GLY A 50 11.61 -7.81 3.26
CA GLY A 50 12.40 -7.21 4.35
C GLY A 50 12.36 -5.68 4.38
N ASN A 51 11.43 -5.05 3.65
CA ASN A 51 11.24 -3.60 3.71
C ASN A 51 10.09 -3.28 4.67
N ASP A 52 10.39 -3.16 5.96
CA ASP A 52 9.42 -2.92 7.04
C ASP A 52 9.31 -1.46 7.51
N THR A 53 10.14 -0.57 6.96
CA THR A 53 10.16 0.85 7.32
C THR A 53 8.95 1.59 6.75
N LEU A 54 8.44 2.57 7.51
CA LEU A 54 7.29 3.38 7.10
C LEU A 54 7.56 4.10 5.77
N GLU A 55 8.71 4.76 5.64
CA GLU A 55 9.10 5.47 4.42
C GLU A 55 9.27 4.54 3.21
N GLY A 56 9.84 3.36 3.42
CA GLY A 56 9.98 2.36 2.36
C GLY A 56 8.62 1.86 1.88
N LEU A 57 7.71 1.56 2.80
CA LEU A 57 6.34 1.12 2.47
C LEU A 57 5.56 2.23 1.77
N LYS A 58 5.70 3.49 2.22
CA LYS A 58 5.09 4.67 1.60
C LYS A 58 5.58 4.90 0.19
N SER A 59 6.89 4.80 -0.05
CA SER A 59 7.48 4.94 -1.38
C SER A 59 6.92 3.89 -2.36
N VAL A 60 6.77 2.64 -1.90
CA VAL A 60 6.17 1.58 -2.71
C VAL A 60 4.70 1.84 -3.00
N ALA A 61 3.93 2.30 -2.00
CA ALA A 61 2.52 2.60 -2.17
C ALA A 61 2.27 3.76 -3.15
N GLN A 62 3.06 4.84 -3.03
CA GLN A 62 2.99 5.98 -3.96
C GLN A 62 3.35 5.57 -5.38
N ARG A 63 4.40 4.77 -5.55
CA ARG A 63 4.80 4.25 -6.87
C ARG A 63 3.70 3.38 -7.48
N ALA A 64 3.11 2.49 -6.69
CA ALA A 64 2.00 1.65 -7.12
C ALA A 64 0.78 2.50 -7.55
N LEU A 65 0.50 3.60 -6.83
CA LEU A 65 -0.54 4.54 -7.23
C LEU A 65 -0.18 5.27 -8.53
N GLN A 66 1.07 5.71 -8.68
CA GLN A 66 1.55 6.36 -9.90
C GLN A 66 1.42 5.44 -11.12
N GLU A 67 1.80 4.17 -10.99
CA GLU A 67 1.66 3.15 -12.04
C GLU A 67 0.20 3.05 -12.53
N LEU A 68 -0.76 3.05 -11.61
CA LEU A 68 -2.20 3.03 -11.95
C LEU A 68 -2.66 4.33 -12.62
N SER A 69 -2.22 5.49 -12.13
CA SER A 69 -2.59 6.79 -12.71
C SER A 69 -1.96 7.04 -14.08
N SER A 70 -0.74 6.51 -14.33
CA SER A 70 -0.05 6.63 -15.60
C SER A 70 -0.69 5.85 -16.74
N CYS A 71 -1.52 4.83 -16.43
CA CYS A 71 -2.34 4.15 -17.43
C CYS A 71 -3.69 4.84 -17.69
N GLN A 72 -4.05 5.88 -16.94
CA GLN A 72 -5.31 6.63 -17.10
C GLN A 72 -5.17 7.85 -18.03
N SER A 73 -3.98 8.05 -18.61
CA SER A 73 -3.66 9.11 -19.57
C SER A 73 -3.30 8.51 -20.93
N ALA A 74 -4.28 7.98 -21.66
CA ALA A 74 -4.16 7.64 -23.08
C ALA A 74 -5.47 7.93 -23.80
#